data_AF-A0A940CVU6-F1
#
_entry.id   AF-A0A940CVU6-F1
#
_cell.length_a   1.000
_cell.length_b   1.000
_cell.length_c   1.000
_cell.angle_alpha   90.00
_cell.angle_beta   90.00
_cell.angle_gamma   90.00
#
_symmetry.space_group_name_H-M   'P 1'
#
loop_
_entity.id
_entity.type
_entity.pdbx_description
1 polymer ?
#
loop_
_entity_poly.entity_id
_entity_poly.type
_entity_poly.pdbx_seq_one_letter_code
_entity_poly.pdbx_strand_id
1 'polypeptide(L)'
;MGRETNVKIVPGAKQALDRMKYEVANELGLGNYQQIDKGDLPSRVNGKVGGNMVRKMIAFAENALMQGQQGQVTQSAPPEPFGTQGQ
;
A
#
# COMPACT_ATOMS: atom_id res chain seq x y z
N MET A 1 -11.27 -24.07 -4.24
CA MET A 1 -11.61 -22.70 -3.80
C MET A 1 -10.33 -22.03 -3.33
N GLY A 2 -9.77 -21.13 -4.16
CA GLY A 2 -8.50 -20.46 -3.85
C GLY A 2 -8.73 -19.48 -2.70
N ARG A 3 -8.04 -19.70 -1.58
CA ARG A 3 -8.10 -18.79 -0.42
C ARG A 3 -7.30 -17.55 -0.79
N GLU A 4 -7.96 -16.44 -1.08
CA GLU A 4 -7.30 -15.14 -1.20
C GLU A 4 -6.83 -14.72 0.20
N THR A 5 -5.65 -15.21 0.62
CA THR A 5 -5.05 -14.89 1.93
C THR A 5 -4.35 -13.53 1.96
N ASN A 6 -4.34 -12.80 0.83
CA ASN A 6 -3.80 -11.45 0.77
C ASN A 6 -4.88 -10.41 1.14
N VAL A 7 -5.24 -10.38 2.42
CA VAL A 7 -6.09 -9.32 2.95
C VAL A 7 -5.24 -8.06 3.09
N LYS A 8 -5.68 -6.96 2.49
CA LYS A 8 -5.03 -5.66 2.66
C LYS A 8 -5.14 -5.26 4.13
N ILE A 9 -3.99 -4.98 4.75
CA ILE A 9 -3.88 -4.66 6.18
C ILE A 9 -4.79 -3.50 6.59
N VAL A 10 -5.00 -2.54 5.68
CA VAL A 10 -5.91 -1.41 5.91
C VAL A 10 -7.11 -1.50 4.96
N PRO A 11 -8.32 -1.85 5.44
CA PRO A 11 -9.53 -1.81 4.64
C PRO A 11 -9.80 -0.37 4.19
N GLY A 12 -10.13 -0.16 2.91
CA GLY A 12 -10.41 1.16 2.34
C GLY A 12 -9.19 1.91 1.75
N ALA A 13 -7.96 1.55 2.11
CA ALA A 13 -6.76 2.23 1.58
C ALA A 13 -6.49 1.97 0.10
N LYS A 14 -7.16 0.98 -0.52
CA LYS A 14 -6.93 0.56 -1.91
C LYS A 14 -6.99 1.73 -2.90
N GLN A 15 -8.02 2.57 -2.79
CA GLN A 15 -8.20 3.69 -3.73
C GLN A 15 -7.11 4.75 -3.58
N ALA A 16 -6.69 5.07 -2.35
CA ALA A 16 -5.60 6.01 -2.10
C ALA A 16 -4.26 5.49 -2.64
N LEU A 17 -3.99 4.20 -2.41
CA LEU A 17 -2.79 3.52 -2.92
C LEU A 17 -2.77 3.47 -4.45
N ASP A 18 -3.91 3.20 -5.09
CA ASP A 18 -4.01 3.20 -6.55
C ASP A 18 -3.75 4.60 -7.13
N ARG A 19 -4.28 5.67 -6.52
CA ARG A 19 -3.99 7.06 -6.93
C ARG A 19 -2.50 7.38 -6.86
N MET A 20 -1.87 7.12 -5.71
CA MET A 20 -0.44 7.37 -5.52
C MET A 20 0.41 6.60 -6.53
N LYS A 21 0.06 5.33 -6.80
CA LYS A 21 0.74 4.52 -7.82
C LYS A 21 0.69 5.17 -9.22
N TYR A 22 -0.46 5.74 -9.59
CA TYR A 22 -0.62 6.42 -10.89
C TYR A 22 0.09 7.76 -10.94
N GLU A 23 0.08 8.53 -9.86
CA GLU A 23 0.85 9.77 -9.75
C GLU A 23 2.35 9.51 -9.91
N VAL A 24 2.87 8.51 -9.19
CA VAL A 24 4.28 8.10 -9.29
C VAL A 24 4.61 7.59 -10.70
N ALA A 25 3.71 6.83 -11.32
CA ALA A 25 3.90 6.39 -12.70
C ALA A 25 3.96 7.58 -13.67
N ASN A 26 3.08 8.57 -13.51
CA ASN A 26 3.09 9.80 -14.31
C ASN A 26 4.40 10.59 -14.13
N GLU A 27 4.89 10.74 -12.89
CA GLU A 27 6.18 11.39 -12.60
C GLU A 27 7.37 10.66 -13.25
N LEU A 28 7.29 9.33 -13.38
CA LEU A 28 8.30 8.51 -14.05
C LEU A 28 8.15 8.50 -15.58
N GLY A 29 7.23 9.29 -16.14
CA GLY A 29 6.99 9.40 -17.58
C GLY A 29 6.06 8.33 -18.16
N LEU A 30 5.33 7.60 -17.33
CA LEU A 30 4.43 6.51 -17.75
C LEU A 30 2.97 6.97 -17.70
N GLY A 31 2.60 7.87 -18.62
CA GLY A 31 1.25 8.47 -18.72
C GLY A 31 0.11 7.47 -18.88
N ASN A 32 0.38 6.28 -19.44
CA ASN A 32 -0.62 5.26 -19.74
C ASN A 32 -0.54 4.04 -18.81
N TYR A 33 0.15 4.13 -17.67
CA TYR A 33 0.36 3.00 -16.76
C TYR A 33 -0.95 2.36 -16.21
N GLN A 34 -2.06 3.11 -16.25
CA GLN A 34 -3.40 2.58 -15.91
C GLN A 34 -3.94 1.60 -16.95
N GLN A 35 -3.75 1.91 -18.23
CA GLN A 35 -4.36 1.18 -19.36
C GLN A 35 -3.38 0.18 -19.99
N ILE A 36 -2.08 0.37 -19.80
CA ILE A 36 -1.07 -0.56 -20.29
C ILE A 36 -1.11 -1.87 -19.50
N ASP A 37 -1.04 -2.98 -20.24
CA ASP A 37 -0.84 -4.29 -19.67
C ASP A 37 0.51 -4.35 -18.95
N LYS A 38 0.49 -4.80 -17.70
CA LYS A 38 1.68 -4.79 -16.84
C LYS A 38 2.66 -5.89 -17.23
N GLY A 39 2.23 -6.87 -18.03
CA GLY A 39 3.06 -7.89 -18.63
C GLY A 39 3.83 -7.41 -19.88
N ASP A 40 3.27 -6.46 -20.64
CA ASP A 40 3.96 -5.83 -21.78
C ASP A 40 5.02 -4.81 -21.34
N LEU A 41 4.85 -4.21 -20.15
CA LEU A 41 5.81 -3.25 -19.63
C LEU A 41 7.05 -3.96 -19.06
N PRO A 42 8.29 -3.49 -19.33
CA PRO A 42 9.48 -4.12 -18.79
C PRO A 42 9.43 -4.22 -17.25
N SER A 43 9.77 -5.38 -16.68
CA SER A 43 9.70 -5.62 -15.24
C SER A 43 10.49 -4.59 -14.42
N ARG A 44 11.58 -4.07 -14.98
CA ARG A 44 12.38 -2.99 -14.36
C ARG A 44 11.59 -1.68 -14.23
N VAL A 45 10.70 -1.38 -15.16
CA VAL A 45 9.86 -0.18 -15.15
C VAL A 45 8.74 -0.32 -14.11
N ASN A 46 8.02 -1.45 -14.12
CA ASN A 46 7.03 -1.78 -13.08
C ASN A 46 7.65 -1.73 -11.67
N GLY A 47 8.85 -2.31 -11.52
CA GLY A 47 9.60 -2.29 -10.28
C GLY A 47 9.99 -0.88 -9.84
N LYS A 48 10.40 0.00 -10.77
CA LYS A 48 10.69 1.41 -10.47
C LYS A 48 9.45 2.16 -9.96
N VAL A 49 8.27 1.92 -10.53
CA VAL A 49 7.02 2.55 -10.06
C VAL A 49 6.70 2.10 -8.63
N GLY A 50 6.70 0.79 -8.38
CA GLY A 50 6.42 0.25 -7.04
C GLY A 50 7.44 0.71 -5.99
N GLY A 51 8.72 0.71 -6.33
CA GLY A 51 9.79 1.17 -5.43
C GLY A 51 9.69 2.66 -5.09
N ASN A 52 9.38 3.51 -6.07
CA ASN A 52 9.18 4.95 -5.82
C ASN A 52 7.91 5.22 -5.00
N MET A 53 6.83 4.45 -5.22
CA MET A 53 5.62 4.53 -4.41
C MET A 53 5.91 4.21 -2.94
N VAL A 54 6.64 3.13 -2.66
CA VAL A 54 7.03 2.75 -1.28
C VAL A 54 7.94 3.82 -0.67
N ARG A 55 8.93 4.34 -1.42
CA ARG A 55 9.81 5.41 -0.93
C ARG A 55 9.02 6.67 -0.52
N LYS A 56 8.02 7.08 -1.31
CA LYS A 56 7.15 8.22 -0.96
C LYS A 56 6.28 7.94 0.26
N MET A 57 5.73 6.73 0.37
CA MET A 57 4.94 6.33 1.53
C MET A 57 5.78 6.37 2.82
N ILE A 58 7.02 5.90 2.75
CA ILE A 58 7.96 5.95 3.89
C ILE A 58 8.26 7.41 4.23
N ALA A 59 8.60 8.25 3.26
CA ALA A 59 8.86 9.67 3.50
C ALA A 59 7.66 10.40 4.15
N PHE A 60 6.44 10.07 3.71
CA PHE A 60 5.20 10.60 4.33
C PHE A 60 5.03 10.09 5.76
N ALA A 61 5.26 8.79 6.01
CA ALA A 61 5.17 8.20 7.34
C ALA A 61 6.23 8.78 8.29
N GLU A 62 7.47 8.96 7.85
CA GLU A 62 8.54 9.62 8.60
C GLU A 62 8.16 11.06 8.97
N ASN A 63 7.59 11.80 8.02
CA ASN A 63 7.12 13.16 8.28
C ASN A 63 5.95 13.21 9.28
N ALA A 64 4.97 12.29 9.15
CA ALA A 64 3.85 12.18 10.08
C ALA A 64 4.28 11.77 11.49
N LEU A 65 5.26 10.88 11.61
CA LEU A 65 5.89 10.49 12.87
C LEU A 65 6.64 11.67 13.50
N MET A 66 7.38 12.43 12.69
CA MET A 66 8.10 13.62 13.15
C MET A 66 7.15 14.74 13.62
N GLN A 67 5.96 14.86 13.01
CA GLN A 67 4.91 15.78 13.45
C GLN A 67 4.14 15.30 14.69
N GLY A 68 4.52 14.17 15.30
CA GLY A 68 3.93 13.68 16.54
C GLY A 68 2.53 13.07 16.38
N GLN A 69 2.13 12.69 15.16
CA GLN A 69 0.83 12.09 14.89
C GLN A 69 0.82 10.58 15.21
N GLN A 70 1.14 10.23 16.45
CA GLN A 70 1.20 8.84 16.95
C GLN A 70 -0.19 8.27 17.34
N GLY A 71 -1.25 9.07 17.32
CA GLY A 71 -2.54 8.73 17.95
C GLY A 71 -3.51 7.85 17.16
N GLN A 72 -3.25 7.53 15.88
CA GLN A 72 -4.25 6.84 15.04
C GLN A 72 -3.79 5.52 14.42
N VAL A 73 -2.50 5.18 14.57
CA VAL A 73 -1.95 3.89 14.08
C VAL A 73 -2.18 2.72 15.06
N THR A 74 -2.62 2.98 16.29
CA THR A 74 -2.78 1.96 17.35
C THR A 74 -4.21 1.49 17.61
N GLN A 75 -5.23 2.07 16.96
CA GLN A 75 -6.63 1.80 17.34
C GLN A 75 -7.41 0.84 16.42
N SER A 76 -6.86 0.40 15.28
CA SER A 76 -7.61 -0.45 14.34
C SER A 76 -7.28 -1.95 14.38
N ALA A 77 -6.42 -2.39 15.29
CA ALA A 77 -6.23 -3.81 15.55
C ALA A 77 -7.00 -4.17 16.83
N PRO A 78 -8.22 -4.74 16.76
CA PRO A 78 -8.78 -5.41 17.93
C PRO A 78 -7.79 -6.52 18.31
N PRO A 79 -7.32 -6.58 19.58
CA PRO A 79 -6.60 -7.75 20.05
C PRO A 79 -7.57 -8.93 19.94
N GLU A 80 -7.30 -9.85 19.02
CA GLU A 80 -8.06 -11.08 18.96
C GLU A 80 -7.92 -11.78 20.34
N PRO A 81 -9.02 -12.14 21.01
CA PRO A 81 -8.93 -12.89 22.25
C PRO A 81 -8.29 -14.24 21.94
N PHE A 82 -7.05 -14.42 22.40
CA PHE A 82 -6.38 -15.71 22.38
C PHE A 82 -7.31 -16.74 23.03
N GLY A 83 -7.63 -17.79 22.26
CA GLY A 83 -8.76 -18.68 22.49
C GLY A 83 -8.92 -19.07 23.95
N THR A 84 -9.96 -18.53 24.59
CA THR A 84 -10.57 -19.19 25.75
C THR A 84 -11.58 -20.18 25.21
N GLN A 85 -11.15 -21.43 25.00
CA GLN A 85 -12.06 -22.56 24.99
C GLN A 85 -11.43 -23.67 25.83
N GLY A 86 -11.90 -23.74 27.08
CA GLY A 86 -11.86 -24.98 27.85
C GLY A 86 -13.02 -25.87 27.45
N GLN A 87 -12.72 -27.12 27.16
CA GLN A 87 -13.34 -28.38 27.63
C GLN A 87 -12.84 -29.52 26.75
#